data_AF-A0A1C6EW73-F1
#
_entry.id   AF-A0A1C6EW73-F1
#
_cell.length_a   1.000
_cell.length_b   1.000
_cell.length_c   1.000
_cell.angle_alpha   90.00
_cell.angle_beta   90.00
_cell.angle_gamma   90.00
#
_symmetry.space_group_name_H-M   'P 1'
#
loop_
_entity.id
_entity.type
_entity.pdbx_description
1 polymer ?
#
loop_
_entity_poly.entity_id
_entity_poly.type
_entity_poly.pdbx_seq_one_letter_code
_entity_poly.pdbx_strand_id
1 'polypeptide(L)'
;MNLKEVLGDAYKEGMTFEEVEAALEKVTVQEDNSAEIERLRNALSKSNSEAAGYKKQLREKMTEDEQKKQKEQEEREELQTKYDQLLRESVIAKNKAKLVALGYEEPLADETAEAMADGNSEKVFANQQKHLASFEKKIRAEALKNTPKPTPDGDSKTMTLKKFRQLDPLERHKFSQEHPEEYKELYGGNE
;
A
#
# COMPACT_ATOMS: atom_id res chain seq x y z
N MET A 1 33.49 59.60 -48.45
CA MET A 1 33.41 59.54 -49.91
C MET A 1 34.50 60.40 -50.50
N ASN A 2 35.66 59.78 -50.75
CA ASN A 2 36.74 60.35 -51.55
C ASN A 2 36.61 59.88 -53.02
N LEU A 3 37.33 60.51 -53.95
CA LEU A 3 37.22 60.22 -55.39
C LEU A 3 37.57 58.75 -55.71
N LYS A 4 38.48 58.16 -54.95
CA LYS A 4 38.89 56.75 -55.05
C LYS A 4 37.76 55.79 -54.65
N GLU A 5 36.97 56.13 -53.64
CA GLU A 5 35.80 55.36 -53.20
C GLU A 5 34.64 55.44 -54.20
N VAL A 6 34.46 56.59 -54.86
CA VAL A 6 33.34 56.81 -55.80
C VAL A 6 33.63 56.20 -57.17
N LEU A 7 34.86 56.33 -57.67
CA LEU A 7 35.26 55.81 -58.98
C LEU A 7 35.75 54.36 -58.94
N GLY A 8 36.06 53.81 -57.77
CA GLY A 8 36.52 52.43 -57.58
C GLY A 8 37.69 52.08 -58.51
N ASP A 9 37.51 51.03 -59.33
CA ASP A 9 38.51 50.55 -60.28
C ASP A 9 38.81 51.53 -61.43
N ALA A 10 37.94 52.52 -61.67
CA ALA A 10 38.16 53.56 -62.66
C ALA A 10 39.10 54.68 -62.15
N TYR A 11 39.40 54.75 -60.84
CA TYR A 11 40.27 55.77 -60.28
C TYR A 11 41.74 55.58 -60.68
N LYS A 12 42.38 56.65 -61.17
CA LYS A 12 43.83 56.71 -61.40
C LYS A 12 44.41 57.96 -60.73
N GLU A 13 45.61 57.83 -60.17
CA GLU A 13 46.30 58.94 -59.52
C GLU A 13 46.79 59.93 -60.58
N GLY A 14 46.32 61.18 -60.51
CA GLY A 14 46.64 62.23 -61.49
C GLY A 14 45.69 62.37 -62.67
N MET A 15 44.45 61.84 -62.58
CA MET A 15 43.42 62.10 -63.61
C MET A 15 43.18 63.59 -63.83
N THR A 16 42.94 63.97 -65.08
CA THR A 16 42.51 65.32 -65.43
C THR A 16 41.05 65.55 -65.06
N PHE A 17 40.63 66.81 -64.92
CA PHE A 17 39.26 67.15 -64.54
C PHE A 17 38.21 66.54 -65.49
N GLU A 18 38.49 66.55 -66.80
CA GLU A 18 37.62 65.97 -67.83
C GLU A 18 37.53 64.43 -67.73
N GLU A 19 38.63 63.76 -67.38
CA GLU A 19 38.64 62.30 -67.17
C GLU A 19 37.88 61.90 -65.91
N VAL A 20 37.95 62.73 -64.86
CA VAL A 20 37.16 62.55 -63.63
C VAL A 20 35.67 62.74 -63.92
N GLU A 21 35.30 63.75 -64.71
CA GLU A 21 33.92 64.02 -65.11
C GLU A 21 33.34 62.88 -65.97
N ALA A 22 34.09 62.43 -66.98
CA ALA A 22 33.69 61.28 -67.82
C ALA A 22 33.63 59.95 -67.06
N ALA A 23 34.47 59.79 -66.03
CA ALA A 23 34.40 58.62 -65.15
C ALA A 23 33.19 58.70 -64.22
N LEU A 24 32.90 59.87 -63.64
CA LEU A 24 31.73 60.11 -62.79
C LEU A 24 30.41 59.96 -63.53
N GLU A 25 30.33 60.41 -64.79
CA GLU A 25 29.13 60.27 -65.62
C GLU A 25 28.76 58.80 -65.90
N LYS A 26 29.77 57.92 -65.92
CA LYS A 26 29.60 56.46 -66.05
C LYS A 26 29.33 55.76 -64.73
N VAL A 27 29.58 56.41 -63.59
CA VAL A 27 29.20 55.90 -62.28
C VAL A 27 27.69 56.07 -62.15
N THR A 28 26.96 55.03 -62.54
CA THR A 28 25.54 54.90 -62.24
C THR A 28 25.38 54.86 -60.72
N VAL A 29 24.64 55.83 -60.16
CA VAL A 29 24.21 55.77 -58.77
C VAL A 29 23.51 54.44 -58.57
N GLN A 30 24.03 53.63 -57.63
CA GLN A 30 23.50 52.30 -57.32
C GLN A 30 21.98 52.38 -57.19
N GLU A 31 21.27 51.47 -57.85
CA GLU A 31 19.80 51.37 -57.77
C GLU A 31 19.36 51.51 -56.31
N ASP A 32 18.29 52.29 -56.09
CA ASP A 32 17.77 52.65 -54.79
C ASP A 32 17.25 51.39 -54.07
N ASN A 33 18.17 50.62 -53.46
CA ASN A 33 17.93 49.33 -52.81
C ASN A 33 17.06 49.44 -51.55
N SER A 34 16.56 50.64 -51.24
CA SER A 34 15.68 50.96 -50.11
C SER A 34 14.42 50.08 -50.11
N ALA A 35 13.80 49.85 -51.27
CA ALA A 35 12.61 49.01 -51.39
C ALA A 35 12.91 47.51 -51.09
N GLU A 36 14.04 46.99 -51.56
CA GLU A 36 14.45 45.61 -51.30
C GLU A 36 14.85 45.42 -49.82
N ILE A 37 15.54 46.41 -49.23
CA ILE A 37 15.89 46.43 -47.81
C ILE A 37 14.62 46.47 -46.94
N GLU A 38 13.62 47.26 -47.32
CA GLU A 38 12.34 47.32 -46.61
C GLU A 38 11.56 46.01 -46.73
N ARG A 39 11.55 45.39 -47.92
CA ARG A 39 10.97 44.05 -48.14
C ARG A 39 11.64 43.00 -47.26
N LEU A 40 12.98 42.97 -47.20
CA LEU A 40 13.75 42.05 -46.36
C LEU A 40 13.51 42.29 -44.87
N ARG A 41 13.42 43.56 -44.44
CA ARG A 41 13.06 43.90 -43.06
C ARG A 41 11.65 43.44 -42.69
N ASN A 42 10.69 43.59 -43.58
CA ASN A 42 9.31 43.15 -43.38
C ASN A 42 9.23 41.61 -43.32
N ALA A 43 9.92 40.91 -44.22
CA ALA A 43 10.02 39.46 -44.20
C ALA A 43 10.68 38.94 -42.91
N LEU A 44 11.78 39.58 -42.48
CA LEU A 44 12.48 39.23 -41.24
C LEU A 44 11.60 39.49 -40.01
N SER A 45 10.89 40.61 -39.98
CA SER A 45 9.98 40.96 -38.88
C SER A 45 8.82 39.97 -38.78
N LYS A 46 8.25 39.57 -39.92
CA LYS A 46 7.21 38.54 -39.99
C LYS A 46 7.72 37.19 -39.50
N SER A 47 8.87 36.74 -40.00
CA SER A 47 9.52 35.50 -39.56
C SER A 47 9.82 35.49 -38.06
N ASN A 48 10.34 36.59 -37.53
CA ASN A 48 10.59 36.74 -36.09
C ASN A 48 9.31 36.67 -35.25
N SER A 49 8.21 37.25 -35.75
CA SER A 49 6.90 37.18 -35.08
C SER A 49 6.35 35.76 -35.04
N GLU A 50 6.48 35.00 -36.14
CA GLU A 50 6.06 33.60 -36.22
C GLU A 50 6.92 32.72 -35.30
N ALA A 51 8.24 32.92 -35.30
CA ALA A 51 9.16 32.23 -34.39
C ALA A 51 8.85 32.50 -32.91
N ALA A 52 8.50 33.74 -32.56
CA ALA A 52 8.06 34.10 -31.21
C ALA A 52 6.74 33.41 -30.84
N GLY A 53 5.79 33.36 -31.78
CA GLY A 53 4.52 32.65 -31.63
C GLY A 53 4.72 31.14 -31.39
N TYR A 54 5.55 30.48 -32.20
CA TYR A 54 5.88 29.06 -32.02
C TYR A 54 6.58 28.79 -30.69
N LYS A 55 7.50 29.66 -30.27
CA LYS A 55 8.19 29.54 -28.98
C LYS A 55 7.21 29.65 -27.81
N LYS A 56 6.19 30.50 -27.92
CA LYS A 56 5.12 30.63 -26.91
C LYS A 56 4.26 29.36 -26.87
N GLN A 57 3.77 28.91 -28.02
CA GLN A 57 2.95 27.70 -28.12
C GLN A 57 3.70 26.45 -27.63
N LEU A 58 5.00 26.32 -27.92
CA LEU A 58 5.80 25.20 -27.45
C LEU A 58 5.93 25.21 -25.93
N ARG A 59 6.13 26.39 -25.32
CA ARG A 59 6.18 26.53 -23.86
C ARG A 59 4.83 26.16 -23.22
N GLU A 60 3.74 26.70 -23.75
CA GLU A 60 2.38 26.39 -23.28
C GLU A 60 2.08 24.90 -23.37
N LYS A 61 2.37 24.26 -24.51
CA LYS A 61 2.19 22.81 -24.69
C LYS A 61 3.06 21.98 -23.74
N MET A 62 4.33 22.35 -23.54
CA MET A 62 5.17 21.64 -22.58
C MET A 62 4.63 21.75 -21.15
N THR A 63 4.09 22.92 -20.76
CA THR A 63 3.45 23.09 -19.45
C THR A 63 2.16 22.27 -19.32
N GLU A 64 1.35 22.17 -20.37
CA GLU A 64 0.15 21.32 -20.39
C GLU A 64 0.49 19.83 -20.33
N ASP A 65 1.50 19.38 -21.09
CA ASP A 65 1.95 17.99 -21.09
C ASP A 65 2.57 17.59 -19.74
N GLU A 66 3.33 18.48 -19.09
CA GLU A 66 3.85 18.26 -17.74
C GLU A 66 2.72 18.09 -16.72
N GLN A 67 1.70 18.95 -16.75
CA GLN A 67 0.54 18.82 -15.86
C GLN A 67 -0.27 17.54 -16.14
N LYS A 68 -0.44 17.19 -17.41
CA LYS A 68 -1.15 15.96 -17.80
C LYS A 68 -0.40 14.73 -17.34
N LYS A 69 0.93 14.72 -17.45
CA LYS A 69 1.78 13.62 -16.98
C LYS A 69 1.76 13.47 -15.46
N GLN A 70 1.76 14.58 -14.72
CA GLN A 70 1.57 14.55 -13.26
C GLN A 70 0.21 13.95 -12.89
N LYS A 71 -0.87 14.43 -13.52
CA LYS A 71 -2.22 13.89 -13.28
C LYS A 71 -2.34 12.41 -13.64
N GLU A 72 -1.80 11.99 -14.77
CA GLU A 72 -1.82 10.58 -15.17
C GLU A 72 -1.01 9.72 -14.18
N GLN A 73 0.10 10.25 -13.66
CA GLN A 73 0.89 9.56 -12.67
C GLN A 73 0.15 9.46 -11.32
N GLU A 74 -0.46 10.54 -10.84
CA GLU A 74 -1.31 10.55 -9.65
C GLU A 74 -2.49 9.57 -9.80
N GLU A 75 -3.19 9.61 -10.94
CA GLU A 75 -4.31 8.69 -11.23
C GLU A 75 -3.85 7.23 -11.27
N ARG A 76 -2.67 6.95 -11.84
CA ARG A 76 -2.09 5.60 -11.85
C ARG A 76 -1.68 5.13 -10.45
N GLU A 77 -1.07 6.00 -9.66
CA GLU A 77 -0.66 5.69 -8.29
C GLU A 77 -1.89 5.46 -7.40
N GLU A 78 -2.95 6.27 -7.55
CA GLU A 78 -4.23 6.04 -6.89
C GLU A 78 -4.86 4.72 -7.32
N LEU A 79 -4.89 4.43 -8.62
CA LEU A 79 -5.49 3.21 -9.14
C LEU A 79 -4.72 1.97 -8.67
N GLN A 80 -3.40 2.04 -8.66
CA GLN A 80 -2.54 0.98 -8.14
C GLN A 80 -2.78 0.74 -6.65
N THR A 81 -2.85 1.82 -5.86
CA THR A 81 -3.12 1.74 -4.41
C THR A 81 -4.49 1.10 -4.14
N LYS A 82 -5.53 1.53 -4.86
CA LYS A 82 -6.88 0.95 -4.75
C LYS A 82 -6.91 -0.52 -5.15
N TYR A 83 -6.18 -0.88 -6.20
CA TYR A 83 -6.07 -2.26 -6.66
C TYR A 83 -5.37 -3.15 -5.62
N ASP A 84 -4.26 -2.69 -5.05
CA ASP A 84 -3.51 -3.44 -4.05
C ASP A 84 -4.31 -3.61 -2.75
N GLN A 85 -5.05 -2.57 -2.33
CA GLN A 85 -5.98 -2.67 -1.20
C GLN A 85 -7.08 -3.70 -1.47
N LEU A 86 -7.73 -3.65 -2.63
CA LEU A 86 -8.80 -4.60 -2.98
C LEU A 86 -8.28 -6.04 -3.07
N LEU A 87 -7.08 -6.22 -3.62
CA LEU A 87 -6.42 -7.52 -3.69
C LEU A 87 -6.14 -8.07 -2.29
N ARG A 88 -5.62 -7.22 -1.39
CA ARG A 88 -5.38 -7.56 0.02
C ARG A 88 -6.68 -7.96 0.73
N GLU A 89 -7.73 -7.15 0.62
CA GLU A 89 -9.03 -7.45 1.22
C GLU A 89 -9.63 -8.76 0.67
N SER A 90 -9.49 -9.01 -0.63
CA SER A 90 -9.91 -10.28 -1.26
C SER A 90 -9.18 -11.49 -0.68
N VAL A 91 -7.86 -11.38 -0.47
CA VAL A 91 -7.04 -12.44 0.13
C VAL A 91 -7.45 -12.68 1.58
N ILE A 92 -7.63 -11.63 2.37
CA ILE A 92 -8.07 -11.72 3.77
C ILE A 92 -9.44 -12.40 3.84
N ALA A 93 -10.41 -11.97 3.04
CA ALA A 93 -11.76 -12.55 3.04
C ALA A 93 -11.75 -14.05 2.68
N LYS A 94 -10.97 -14.45 1.65
CA LYS A 94 -10.82 -15.86 1.26
C LYS A 94 -10.14 -16.68 2.36
N ASN A 95 -9.13 -16.14 3.03
CA ASN A 95 -8.44 -16.82 4.12
C ASN A 95 -9.34 -16.95 5.34
N LYS A 96 -10.06 -15.89 5.73
CA LYS A 96 -11.05 -15.91 6.82
C LYS A 96 -12.09 -17.01 6.57
N ALA A 97 -12.68 -17.06 5.38
CA ALA A 97 -13.68 -18.06 5.03
C ALA A 97 -13.15 -19.49 5.19
N LYS A 98 -11.90 -19.76 4.76
CA LYS A 98 -11.25 -21.07 4.95
C LYS A 98 -11.00 -21.37 6.42
N LEU A 99 -10.53 -20.40 7.20
CA LEU A 99 -10.24 -20.59 8.64
C LEU A 99 -11.52 -20.86 9.44
N VAL A 100 -12.59 -20.12 9.15
CA VAL A 100 -13.91 -20.38 9.75
C VAL A 100 -14.41 -21.78 9.37
N ALA A 101 -14.24 -22.20 8.11
CA ALA A 101 -14.59 -23.55 7.68
C ALA A 101 -13.77 -24.65 8.38
N LEU A 102 -12.54 -24.34 8.81
CA LEU A 102 -11.70 -25.21 9.63
C LEU A 102 -12.08 -25.21 11.13
N GLY A 103 -13.09 -24.43 11.52
CA GLY A 103 -13.58 -24.36 12.91
C GLY A 103 -12.87 -23.32 13.77
N TYR A 104 -12.13 -22.39 13.18
CA TYR A 104 -11.62 -21.23 13.91
C TYR A 104 -12.79 -20.37 14.37
N GLU A 105 -12.67 -19.82 15.58
CA GLU A 105 -13.59 -18.79 16.04
C GLU A 105 -13.41 -17.53 15.20
N GLU A 106 -14.50 -16.88 14.83
CA GLU A 106 -14.51 -15.74 13.92
C GLU A 106 -13.45 -14.66 14.23
N PRO A 107 -13.27 -14.18 15.47
CA PRO A 107 -12.24 -13.18 15.77
C PRO A 107 -10.81 -13.72 15.58
N LEU A 108 -10.57 -15.00 15.86
CA LEU A 108 -9.27 -15.63 15.64
C LEU A 108 -9.02 -15.90 14.15
N ALA A 109 -10.08 -16.21 13.39
CA ALA A 109 -10.02 -16.37 11.94
C ALA A 109 -9.69 -15.05 11.24
N ASP A 110 -10.31 -13.93 11.67
CA ASP A 110 -10.00 -12.59 11.19
C ASP A 110 -8.53 -12.24 11.43
N GLU A 111 -8.08 -12.34 12.68
CA GLU A 111 -6.70 -12.00 13.05
C GLU A 111 -5.67 -12.86 12.31
N THR A 112 -5.97 -14.14 12.09
CA THR A 112 -5.08 -15.06 11.37
C THR A 112 -5.09 -14.78 9.87
N ALA A 113 -6.24 -14.44 9.28
CA ALA A 113 -6.36 -14.10 7.87
C ALA A 113 -5.59 -12.82 7.51
N GLU A 114 -5.66 -11.81 8.38
CA GLU A 114 -4.83 -10.60 8.28
C GLU A 114 -3.34 -10.94 8.37
N ALA A 115 -2.93 -11.72 9.38
CA ALA A 115 -1.54 -12.13 9.55
C ALA A 115 -1.00 -12.90 8.32
N MET A 116 -1.82 -13.75 7.70
CA MET A 116 -1.48 -14.45 6.46
C MET A 116 -1.32 -13.49 5.27
N ALA A 117 -2.16 -12.46 5.17
CA ALA A 117 -2.04 -11.44 4.13
C ALA A 117 -0.82 -10.53 4.33
N ASP A 118 -0.42 -10.28 5.59
CA ASP A 118 0.77 -9.52 5.97
C ASP A 118 2.07 -10.32 5.93
N GLY A 119 2.01 -11.62 5.66
CA GLY A 119 3.18 -12.51 5.74
C GLY A 119 3.74 -12.69 7.15
N ASN A 120 2.99 -12.30 8.19
CA ASN A 120 3.40 -12.41 9.58
C ASN A 120 3.21 -13.85 10.09
N SER A 121 4.20 -14.69 9.76
CA SER A 121 4.19 -16.11 10.09
C SER A 121 4.17 -16.38 11.60
N GLU A 122 4.86 -15.56 12.41
CA GLU A 122 4.86 -15.70 13.88
C GLU A 122 3.45 -15.57 14.45
N LYS A 123 2.69 -14.57 13.99
CA LYS A 123 1.30 -14.35 14.42
C LYS A 123 0.37 -15.47 13.93
N VAL A 124 0.58 -15.99 12.72
CA VAL A 124 -0.17 -17.15 12.21
C VAL A 124 0.03 -18.37 13.10
N PHE A 125 1.28 -18.70 13.45
CA PHE A 125 1.56 -19.85 14.33
C PHE A 125 1.05 -19.64 15.75
N ALA A 126 1.18 -18.44 16.31
CA ALA A 126 0.62 -18.12 17.62
C ALA A 126 -0.90 -18.31 17.65
N ASN A 127 -1.60 -17.87 16.60
CA ASN A 127 -3.05 -18.04 16.51
C ASN A 127 -3.46 -19.49 16.25
N GLN A 128 -2.68 -20.25 15.48
CA GLN A 128 -2.88 -21.69 15.35
C GLN A 128 -2.77 -22.41 16.69
N GLN A 129 -1.79 -22.05 17.53
CA GLN A 129 -1.68 -22.61 18.88
C GLN A 129 -2.91 -22.28 19.74
N LYS A 130 -3.41 -21.04 19.69
CA LYS A 130 -4.66 -20.65 20.40
C LYS A 130 -5.84 -21.49 19.93
N HIS A 131 -5.98 -21.70 18.62
CA HIS A 131 -7.05 -22.53 18.06
C HIS A 131 -6.96 -23.97 18.56
N LEU A 132 -5.77 -24.59 18.50
CA LEU A 132 -5.55 -25.96 18.97
C LEU A 132 -5.86 -26.11 20.47
N ALA A 133 -5.47 -25.14 21.31
CA ALA A 133 -5.79 -25.15 22.73
C ALA A 133 -7.30 -25.04 23.00
N SER A 134 -8.01 -24.18 22.27
CA SER A 134 -9.48 -24.06 22.35
C SER A 134 -10.16 -25.35 21.88
N PHE A 135 -9.70 -25.92 20.78
CA PHE A 135 -10.21 -27.16 20.20
C PHE A 135 -10.02 -28.34 21.16
N GLU A 136 -8.82 -28.49 21.75
CA GLU A 136 -8.55 -29.53 22.75
C GLU A 136 -9.45 -29.39 23.98
N LYS A 137 -9.65 -28.16 24.47
CA LYS A 137 -10.56 -27.90 25.59
C LYS A 137 -11.99 -28.29 25.25
N LYS A 138 -12.47 -27.98 24.04
CA LYS A 138 -13.80 -28.37 23.55
C LYS A 138 -13.94 -29.90 23.50
N ILE A 139 -12.96 -30.60 22.93
CA ILE A 139 -12.94 -32.08 22.88
C ILE A 139 -12.97 -32.67 24.28
N ARG A 140 -12.12 -32.20 25.20
CA ARG A 140 -12.10 -32.71 26.59
C ARG A 140 -13.43 -32.48 27.29
N ALA A 141 -14.05 -31.31 27.12
CA ALA A 141 -15.35 -31.02 27.70
C ALA A 141 -16.46 -31.91 27.12
N GLU A 142 -16.43 -32.17 25.81
CA GLU A 142 -17.39 -33.04 25.14
C GLU A 142 -17.20 -34.51 25.55
N ALA A 143 -15.96 -34.98 25.68
CA ALA A 143 -15.66 -36.30 26.22
C ALA A 143 -16.20 -36.47 27.65
N LEU A 144 -16.00 -35.47 28.52
CA LEU A 144 -16.52 -35.48 29.89
C LEU A 144 -18.06 -35.41 29.96
N LYS A 145 -18.72 -34.79 28.98
CA LYS A 145 -20.19 -34.77 28.90
C LYS A 145 -20.74 -36.16 28.56
N ASN A 146 -20.04 -36.90 27.72
CA ASN A 146 -20.44 -38.24 27.27
C ASN A 146 -19.94 -39.36 28.18
N THR A 147 -19.01 -39.09 29.10
CA THR A 147 -18.72 -40.03 30.19
C THR A 147 -19.92 -40.05 31.13
N PRO A 148 -20.61 -41.20 31.30
CA PRO A 148 -21.64 -41.33 32.31
C PRO A 148 -21.06 -40.85 33.64
N LYS A 149 -21.77 -39.96 34.34
CA LYS A 149 -21.46 -39.74 35.75
C LYS A 149 -21.41 -41.13 36.38
N PRO A 150 -20.36 -41.47 37.15
CA PRO A 150 -20.37 -42.74 37.85
C PRO A 150 -21.71 -42.81 38.58
N THR A 151 -22.55 -43.76 38.18
CA THR A 151 -23.68 -44.16 39.01
C THR A 151 -23.07 -44.38 40.37
N PRO A 152 -23.60 -43.78 41.46
CA PRO A 152 -23.24 -44.20 42.78
C PRO A 152 -23.51 -45.69 42.76
N ASP A 153 -22.44 -46.48 42.68
CA ASP A 153 -22.55 -47.92 42.74
C ASP A 153 -23.38 -48.15 44.00
N GLY A 154 -24.35 -49.06 43.90
CA GLY A 154 -25.15 -49.50 45.04
C GLY A 154 -24.32 -50.19 46.14
N ASP A 155 -23.03 -49.86 46.24
CA ASP A 155 -22.06 -50.14 47.27
C ASP A 155 -21.05 -48.98 47.33
N SER A 156 -21.55 -47.77 47.64
CA SER A 156 -20.67 -46.69 48.10
C SER A 156 -19.89 -47.24 49.30
N LYS A 157 -18.61 -47.56 49.08
CA LYS A 157 -17.65 -47.97 50.11
C LYS A 157 -17.46 -46.91 51.20
N THR A 158 -18.01 -45.72 51.01
CA THR A 158 -18.10 -44.69 52.03
C THR A 158 -19.16 -45.08 53.06
N MET A 159 -18.70 -45.30 54.29
CA MET A 159 -19.57 -45.61 55.40
C MET A 159 -20.51 -44.42 55.65
N THR A 160 -21.82 -44.65 55.70
CA THR A 160 -22.82 -43.61 56.01
C THR A 160 -23.22 -43.69 57.48
N LEU A 161 -23.66 -42.57 58.07
CA LEU A 161 -24.04 -42.53 59.49
C LEU A 161 -25.14 -43.54 59.83
N LYS A 162 -26.07 -43.79 58.89
CA LYS A 162 -27.11 -44.80 59.05
C LYS A 162 -26.54 -46.23 59.06
N LYS A 163 -25.62 -46.56 58.14
CA LYS A 163 -24.97 -47.87 58.05
C LYS A 163 -24.05 -48.10 59.26
N PHE A 164 -23.29 -47.09 59.68
CA PHE A 164 -22.47 -47.12 60.89
C PHE A 164 -23.30 -47.40 62.15
N ARG A 165 -24.46 -46.75 62.29
CA ARG A 165 -25.39 -46.97 63.42
C ARG A 165 -26.15 -48.29 63.37
N GLN A 166 -26.02 -49.06 62.29
CA GLN A 166 -26.57 -50.41 62.19
C GLN A 166 -25.53 -51.50 62.47
N LEU A 167 -24.23 -51.17 62.49
CA LEU A 167 -23.16 -52.09 62.86
C LEU A 167 -23.23 -52.48 64.33
N ASP A 168 -22.70 -53.65 64.67
CA ASP A 168 -22.51 -54.09 66.06
C ASP A 168 -21.58 -53.12 66.81
N PRO A 169 -21.80 -52.84 68.11
CA PRO A 169 -20.87 -52.07 68.94
C PRO A 169 -19.37 -52.40 68.74
N LEU A 170 -19.03 -53.68 68.56
CA LEU A 170 -17.63 -54.10 68.33
C LEU A 170 -17.09 -53.62 66.99
N GLU A 171 -17.91 -53.67 65.94
CA GLU A 171 -17.55 -53.24 64.58
C GLU A 171 -17.47 -51.72 64.48
N ARG A 172 -18.33 -50.99 65.22
CA ARG A 172 -18.24 -49.53 65.34
C ARG A 172 -16.92 -49.11 65.96
N HIS A 173 -16.50 -49.79 67.02
CA HIS A 173 -15.23 -49.50 67.68
C HIS A 173 -14.04 -49.77 66.74
N LYS A 174 -14.04 -50.92 66.04
CA LYS A 174 -13.01 -51.22 65.03
C LYS A 174 -12.95 -50.17 63.93
N PHE A 175 -14.11 -49.79 63.38
CA PHE A 175 -14.19 -48.75 62.35
C PHE A 175 -13.64 -47.40 62.85
N SER A 176 -13.94 -46.99 64.08
CA SER A 176 -13.40 -45.74 64.64
C SER A 176 -11.87 -45.74 64.85
N GLN A 177 -11.27 -46.92 65.04
CA GLN A 177 -9.82 -47.09 65.21
C GLN A 177 -9.09 -47.16 63.86
N GLU A 178 -9.66 -47.89 62.90
CA GLU A 178 -9.05 -48.15 61.60
C GLU A 178 -9.31 -47.00 60.60
N HIS A 179 -10.42 -46.28 60.75
CA HIS A 179 -10.85 -45.19 59.87
C HIS A 179 -11.20 -43.90 60.67
N PRO A 180 -10.23 -43.27 61.37
CA PRO A 180 -10.51 -42.15 62.28
C PRO A 180 -11.01 -40.88 61.59
N GLU A 181 -10.50 -40.56 60.38
CA GLU A 181 -10.93 -39.37 59.62
C GLU A 181 -12.34 -39.54 59.05
N GLU A 182 -12.64 -40.71 58.47
CA GLU A 182 -14.00 -41.02 57.99
C GLU A 182 -15.00 -41.06 59.15
N TYR A 183 -14.61 -41.60 60.31
CA TYR A 183 -15.43 -41.60 61.52
C TYR A 183 -15.71 -40.18 62.03
N LYS A 184 -14.74 -39.26 61.94
CA LYS A 184 -14.94 -37.86 62.30
C LYS A 184 -15.87 -37.15 61.33
N GLU A 185 -15.72 -37.40 60.04
CA GLU A 185 -16.56 -36.83 58.97
C GLU A 185 -18.03 -37.30 59.07
N LEU A 186 -18.26 -38.54 59.54
CA LEU A 186 -19.60 -39.08 59.81
C LEU A 186 -20.44 -38.26 60.82
N TYR A 187 -19.78 -37.55 61.75
CA TYR A 187 -20.43 -36.71 62.75
C TYR A 187 -20.15 -35.21 62.58
N GLY A 188 -19.17 -34.84 61.74
CA GLY A 188 -18.73 -33.47 61.52
C GLY A 188 -19.38 -32.73 60.35
N GLY A 189 -20.21 -33.41 59.54
CA GLY A 189 -20.93 -32.77 58.42
C GLY A 189 -22.20 -32.04 58.86
N ASN A 190 -22.06 -30.91 59.56
CA ASN A 190 -23.06 -29.84 59.67
C ASN A 190 -22.40 -28.55 60.20
N GLU A 191 -21.47 -27.98 59.43
CA GLU A 191 -21.20 -26.53 59.36
C GLU A 191 -20.95 -26.14 57.90
#